data_AF-A0A448S5M7-F1
#
_entry.id   AF-A0A448S5M7-F1
#
_cell.length_a   1.000
_cell.length_b   1.000
_cell.length_c   1.000
_cell.angle_alpha   90.00
_cell.angle_beta   90.00
_cell.angle_gamma   90.00
#
_symmetry.space_group_name_H-M   'P 1'
#
loop_
_entity.id
_entity.type
_entity.pdbx_description
1 polymer ?
#
loop_
_entity_poly.entity_id
_entity_poly.type
_entity_poly.pdbx_seq_one_letter_code
_entity_poly.pdbx_strand_id
1 'polypeptide(L)'
;MGYRQTATIPEILLLTFPFLLAVLGLGKLVTECLRSVEMIYLTLSFITTPVFYLSGTIWPLQAMPQWVRAISSMIPSTWATKAIAGVNQMGLSLRDVGGDVAMLLLLGAIYTLIGIGVGALRNRVGLRNLFRKRQV
;
A
#
# COMPACT_ATOMS: atom_id res chain seq x y z
N MET A 1 20.70 16.98 17.94
CA MET A 1 19.30 16.84 17.46
C MET A 1 18.74 15.57 18.11
N GLY A 2 18.15 15.67 19.31
CA GLY A 2 17.55 14.50 19.94
C GLY A 2 16.31 14.08 19.15
N TYR A 3 16.26 12.85 18.66
CA TYR A 3 15.01 12.26 18.19
C TYR A 3 14.05 12.27 19.37
N ARG A 4 13.17 13.26 19.44
CA ARG A 4 12.08 13.28 20.42
C ARG A 4 11.16 12.14 20.00
N GLN A 5 11.31 10.97 20.60
CA GLN A 5 10.31 9.91 20.51
C GLN A 5 9.21 10.28 21.48
N THR A 6 8.20 10.99 20.98
CA THR A 6 7.00 11.33 21.76
C THR A 6 5.95 10.24 21.72
N ALA A 7 6.01 9.36 20.71
CA ALA A 7 5.02 8.30 20.52
C ALA A 7 5.27 7.11 21.44
N THR A 8 4.20 6.60 22.03
CA THR A 8 4.23 5.34 22.80
C THR A 8 4.18 4.15 21.84
N ILE A 9 4.84 3.04 22.17
CA ILE A 9 4.84 1.81 21.34
C ILE A 9 3.43 1.38 20.89
N PRO A 10 2.38 1.40 21.74
CA PRO A 10 1.02 1.03 21.33
C PRO A 10 0.44 1.93 20.24
N GLU A 11 0.77 3.22 20.23
CA GLU A 11 0.25 4.18 19.23
C GLU A 11 0.84 3.87 17.84
N ILE A 12 2.13 3.57 17.79
CA ILE A 12 2.80 3.17 16.55
C ILE A 12 2.25 1.83 16.04
N LEU A 13 2.03 0.86 16.93
CA LEU A 13 1.42 -0.42 16.55
C LEU A 13 0.01 -0.22 15.98
N LEU A 14 -0.78 0.66 16.59
CA LEU A 14 -2.13 0.99 16.14
C LEU A 14 -2.14 1.66 14.76
N LEU A 15 -1.14 2.51 14.45
CA LEU A 15 -0.96 3.10 13.12
C LEU A 15 -0.42 2.12 12.08
N THR A 16 0.34 1.11 12.51
CA THR A 16 0.87 0.08 11.62
C THR A 16 -0.22 -0.86 11.12
N PHE A 17 -1.25 -1.11 11.94
CA PHE A 17 -2.37 -1.98 11.58
C PHE A 17 -3.11 -1.58 10.29
N PRO A 18 -3.63 -0.34 10.13
CA PRO A 18 -4.28 0.08 8.88
C PRO A 18 -3.31 0.10 7.69
N PHE A 19 -2.02 0.37 7.93
CA PHE A 19 -1.00 0.26 6.90
C PHE A 19 -0.84 -1.17 6.39
N LEU A 20 -0.79 -2.17 7.29
CA LEU A 20 -0.72 -3.58 6.91
C LEU A 20 -1.92 -3.99 6.06
N LEU A 21 -3.14 -3.59 6.44
CA LEU A 21 -4.34 -3.85 5.65
C LEU A 21 -4.23 -3.28 4.23
N ALA A 22 -3.71 -2.05 4.10
CA ALA A 22 -3.52 -1.41 2.81
C ALA A 22 -2.49 -2.14 1.93
N VAL A 23 -1.37 -2.55 2.52
CA VAL A 23 -0.30 -3.29 1.82
C VAL A 23 -0.75 -4.70 1.43
N LEU A 24 -1.54 -5.38 2.27
CA LEU A 24 -2.11 -6.69 1.95
C LEU A 24 -3.07 -6.58 0.74
N GLY A 25 -3.91 -5.55 0.70
CA GLY A 25 -4.78 -5.28 -0.44
C GLY A 25 -3.99 -5.03 -1.73
N LEU A 26 -2.93 -4.22 -1.65
CA LEU A 26 -2.02 -3.96 -2.79
C LEU A 26 -1.30 -5.24 -3.24
N GLY A 27 -0.76 -6.02 -2.30
CA GLY A 27 -0.05 -7.27 -2.57
C GLY A 27 -0.96 -8.31 -3.25
N LYS A 28 -2.22 -8.39 -2.81
CA LYS A 28 -3.24 -9.21 -3.48
C LYS A 28 -3.41 -8.77 -4.94
N LEU A 29 -3.61 -7.47 -5.18
CA LEU A 29 -3.78 -6.95 -6.54
C LEU A 29 -2.58 -7.28 -7.44
N VAL A 30 -1.37 -7.07 -6.94
CA VAL A 30 -0.12 -7.39 -7.66
C VAL A 30 -0.04 -8.89 -7.97
N THR A 31 -0.40 -9.74 -7.02
CA THR A 31 -0.39 -11.21 -7.19
C THR A 31 -1.41 -11.68 -8.22
N GLU A 32 -2.55 -10.99 -8.35
CA GLU A 32 -3.54 -11.29 -9.40
C GLU A 32 -3.07 -10.87 -10.80
N CYS A 33 -2.30 -9.79 -10.89
CA CYS A 33 -1.72 -9.32 -12.17
C CYS A 33 -0.54 -10.17 -12.65
N LEU A 34 0.23 -10.76 -11.74
CA LEU A 34 1.42 -11.55 -12.07
C LEU A 34 1.08 -13.04 -12.18
N ARG A 35 1.44 -13.65 -13.32
CA ARG A 35 1.09 -15.06 -13.64
C ARG A 35 2.04 -16.10 -13.02
N SER A 36 3.25 -15.70 -12.62
CA SER A 36 4.28 -16.61 -12.12
C SER A 36 4.92 -16.05 -10.85
N VAL A 37 5.23 -16.94 -9.91
CA VAL A 37 5.91 -16.62 -8.65
C VAL A 37 7.31 -16.03 -8.90
N GLU A 38 8.01 -16.49 -9.93
CA GLU A 38 9.32 -15.94 -10.31
C GLU A 38 9.22 -14.47 -10.76
N MET A 39 8.19 -14.13 -11.54
CA MET A 39 7.93 -12.73 -11.90
C MET A 39 7.57 -11.89 -10.67
N ILE A 40 6.88 -12.44 -9.67
CA ILE A 40 6.55 -11.74 -8.43
C ILE A 40 7.84 -11.28 -7.74
N TYR A 41 8.81 -12.18 -7.54
CA TYR A 41 10.06 -11.83 -6.85
C TYR A 41 10.88 -10.78 -7.60
N LEU A 42 11.03 -10.93 -8.92
CA LEU A 42 11.78 -9.96 -9.74
C LEU A 42 11.08 -8.59 -9.77
N THR A 43 9.76 -8.59 -9.96
CA THR A 43 8.96 -7.36 -10.07
C THR A 43 8.87 -6.63 -8.74
N LEU A 44 8.65 -7.33 -7.61
CA LEU A 44 8.62 -6.68 -6.30
C LEU A 44 9.97 -6.05 -5.98
N SER A 45 11.08 -6.76 -6.20
CA SER A 45 12.42 -6.24 -5.90
C SER A 45 12.72 -4.96 -6.69
N PHE A 46 12.27 -4.91 -7.95
CA PHE A 46 12.44 -3.73 -8.78
C PHE A 46 11.49 -2.58 -8.38
N ILE A 47 10.27 -2.87 -7.93
CA ILE A 47 9.25 -1.88 -7.54
C ILE A 47 9.47 -1.32 -6.14
N THR A 48 9.99 -2.11 -5.19
CA THR A 48 10.19 -1.66 -3.80
C THR A 48 11.14 -0.48 -3.71
N THR A 49 12.21 -0.48 -4.50
CA THR A 49 13.19 0.60 -4.55
C THR A 49 12.54 1.95 -4.92
N PRO A 50 11.89 2.14 -6.08
CA PRO A 50 11.23 3.39 -6.41
C PRO A 50 10.08 3.73 -5.45
N VAL A 51 9.33 2.74 -4.97
CA VAL A 51 8.27 2.96 -3.95
C VAL A 51 8.85 3.55 -2.67
N PHE A 52 10.03 3.10 -2.24
CA PHE A 52 10.70 3.62 -1.04
C PHE A 52 11.20 5.06 -1.22
N TYR A 53 11.67 5.44 -2.42
CA TYR A 53 12.01 6.84 -2.69
C TYR A 53 10.77 7.73 -2.76
N LEU A 54 9.67 7.22 -3.36
CA LEU A 54 8.44 7.97 -3.56
C LEU A 54 7.58 8.10 -2.30
N SER A 55 7.73 7.19 -1.32
CA SER A 55 6.94 7.20 -0.07
C SER A 55 7.23 8.39 0.84
N GLY A 56 8.26 9.17 0.54
CA GLY A 56 8.61 10.35 1.31
C GLY A 56 9.41 10.07 2.58
N THR A 57 9.93 8.85 2.75
CA THR A 57 10.85 8.49 3.85
C THR A 57 12.24 9.08 3.65
N ILE A 58 12.77 9.01 2.43
CA ILE A 58 14.08 9.57 2.08
C ILE A 58 13.96 11.05 1.73
N TRP A 59 12.94 11.42 0.94
CA TRP A 59 12.80 12.76 0.38
C TRP A 59 11.50 13.43 0.85
N PRO A 60 11.50 14.68 1.32
CA PRO A 60 10.28 15.32 1.79
C PRO A 60 9.26 15.50 0.64
N LEU A 61 8.01 15.09 0.89
CA LEU A 61 6.92 15.19 -0.09
C LEU A 61 6.67 16.63 -0.59
N GLN A 62 7.02 17.66 0.20
CA GLN A 62 6.85 19.06 -0.23
C GLN A 62 7.84 19.48 -1.32
N ALA A 63 9.00 18.83 -1.40
CA ALA A 63 10.02 19.12 -2.40
C ALA A 63 9.81 18.35 -3.73
N MET A 64 8.80 17.47 -3.78
CA MET A 64 8.47 16.71 -4.98
C MET A 64 7.60 17.53 -5.94
N PRO A 65 7.78 17.40 -7.28
CA PRO A 65 6.86 17.98 -8.25
C PRO A 65 5.42 17.49 -8.04
N GLN A 66 4.43 18.29 -8.45
CA GLN A 66 3.01 17.96 -8.24
C GLN A 66 2.61 16.60 -8.83
N TRP A 67 3.12 16.24 -10.01
CA TRP A 67 2.81 14.95 -10.65
C TRP A 67 3.41 13.76 -9.87
N VAL A 68 4.62 13.90 -9.33
CA VAL A 68 5.25 12.87 -8.48
C VAL A 68 4.46 12.70 -7.20
N ARG A 69 4.08 13.82 -6.56
CA ARG A 69 3.30 13.82 -5.34
C ARG A 69 1.94 13.13 -5.52
N ALA A 70 1.30 13.30 -6.67
CA ALA A 70 0.07 12.59 -7.00
C ALA A 70 0.29 11.06 -7.05
N ILE A 71 1.37 10.59 -7.68
CA ILE A 71 1.72 9.16 -7.71
C ILE A 71 2.02 8.64 -6.30
N SER A 72 2.84 9.37 -5.54
CA SER A 72 3.15 9.03 -4.15
C SER A 72 1.90 8.93 -3.28
N SER A 73 0.88 9.78 -3.51
CA SER A 73 -0.38 9.74 -2.76
C SER A 73 -1.22 8.48 -3.01
N MET A 74 -0.95 7.72 -4.07
CA MET A 74 -1.57 6.41 -4.27
C MET A 74 -0.86 5.31 -3.46
N ILE A 75 0.38 5.54 -3.04
CA ILE A 75 1.18 4.55 -2.33
C ILE A 75 0.79 4.58 -0.83
N PRO A 76 0.38 3.44 -0.24
CA PRO A 76 -0.02 3.40 1.17
C PRO A 76 1.14 3.75 2.12
N SER A 77 2.38 3.43 1.76
CA SER A 77 3.54 3.78 2.59
C SER A 77 3.71 5.29 2.77
N THR A 78 3.30 6.12 1.80
CA THR A 78 3.34 7.59 1.91
C THR A 78 2.51 8.10 3.07
N TRP A 79 1.27 7.61 3.18
CA TRP A 79 0.35 7.99 4.26
C TRP A 79 0.80 7.43 5.60
N ALA A 80 1.33 6.21 5.63
CA ALA A 80 1.86 5.59 6.84
C ALA A 80 3.09 6.34 7.38
N THR A 81 4.05 6.70 6.52
CA THR A 81 5.23 7.47 6.92
C THR A 81 4.83 8.84 7.46
N LYS A 82 3.91 9.54 6.80
CA LYS A 82 3.40 10.82 7.27
C LYS A 82 2.71 10.70 8.63
N ALA A 83 1.86 9.70 8.81
CA ALA A 83 1.15 9.42 10.06
C ALA A 83 2.11 9.14 11.22
N ILE A 84 3.04 8.21 11.02
CA ILE A 84 4.01 7.80 12.05
C ILE A 84 4.99 8.94 12.35
N ALA A 85 5.50 9.65 11.34
CA ALA A 85 6.38 10.80 11.56
C ALA A 85 5.65 11.94 12.30
N GLY A 86 4.37 12.17 12.01
CA GLY A 86 3.54 13.15 12.72
C GLY A 86 3.40 12.85 14.22
N VAL A 87 3.01 11.63 14.58
CA VAL A 87 2.86 11.24 16.00
C VAL A 87 4.23 11.16 16.69
N ASN A 88 5.23 10.59 16.01
CA ASN A 88 6.53 10.31 16.63
C ASN A 88 7.43 11.54 16.74
N GLN A 89 7.43 12.45 15.76
CA GLN A 89 8.37 13.58 15.71
C GLN A 89 7.73 14.93 16.03
N MET A 90 6.44 15.11 15.69
CA MET A 90 5.72 16.37 15.91
C MET A 90 4.85 16.34 17.17
N GLY A 91 4.73 15.19 17.85
CA GLY A 91 3.87 15.03 19.02
C GLY A 91 2.38 15.19 18.70
N LEU A 92 1.98 14.94 17.45
CA LEU A 92 0.57 15.00 17.05
C LEU A 92 -0.24 13.91 17.75
N SER A 93 -1.49 14.21 18.08
CA SER A 93 -2.38 13.22 18.68
C SER A 93 -2.88 12.24 17.61
N LEU A 94 -3.30 11.04 18.03
CA LEU A 94 -3.92 10.06 17.12
C LEU A 94 -5.16 10.61 16.40
N ARG A 95 -5.85 11.61 16.97
CA ARG A 95 -7.00 12.26 16.33
C ARG A 95 -6.60 13.09 15.12
N ASP A 96 -5.45 13.78 15.20
CA ASP A 96 -4.96 14.65 14.13
C ASP A 96 -4.53 13.84 12.89
N VAL A 97 -4.10 12.59 13.12
CA VAL A 97 -3.65 11.65 12.09
C VAL A 97 -4.79 10.78 11.56
N GLY A 98 -6.03 10.97 12.07
CA GLY A 98 -7.20 10.21 11.65
C GLY A 98 -7.50 10.30 10.15
N GLY A 99 -7.20 11.44 9.51
CA GLY A 99 -7.33 11.60 8.07
C GLY A 99 -6.37 10.72 7.26
N ASP A 100 -5.11 10.60 7.70
CA ASP A 100 -4.12 9.75 7.05
C ASP A 100 -4.47 8.25 7.24
N VAL A 101 -4.98 7.88 8.42
CA VAL A 101 -5.49 6.53 8.71
C VAL A 101 -6.70 6.18 7.84
N ALA A 102 -7.65 7.11 7.68
CA ALA A 102 -8.82 6.91 6.82
C ALA A 102 -8.38 6.69 5.36
N MET A 103 -7.38 7.45 4.89
CA MET A 103 -6.86 7.29 3.54
C MET A 103 -6.15 5.94 3.34
N LEU A 104 -5.41 5.45 4.33
CA LEU A 104 -4.83 4.10 4.31
C LEU A 104 -5.92 3.02 4.16
N LEU A 105 -6.98 3.11 4.97
CA LEU A 105 -8.08 2.16 4.90
C LEU A 105 -8.83 2.23 3.57
N LEU A 106 -9.02 3.43 3.03
CA LEU A 106 -9.63 3.64 1.72
C LEU A 106 -8.78 3.01 0.62
N LEU A 107 -7.47 3.27 0.59
CA LEU A 107 -6.56 2.66 -0.38
C LEU A 107 -6.57 1.13 -0.27
N GLY A 108 -6.52 0.60 0.96
CA GLY A 108 -6.59 -0.84 1.19
C GLY A 108 -7.88 -1.48 0.71
N ALA A 109 -9.03 -0.84 0.97
CA ALA A 109 -10.32 -1.27 0.47
C ALA A 109 -10.35 -1.26 -1.06
N ILE A 110 -9.90 -0.18 -1.70
CA ILE A 110 -9.84 -0.06 -3.16
C ILE A 110 -8.97 -1.18 -3.76
N TYR A 111 -7.75 -1.37 -3.28
CA TYR A 111 -6.86 -2.40 -3.82
C TYR A 111 -7.39 -3.81 -3.62
N THR A 112 -7.99 -4.08 -2.47
CA THR A 112 -8.62 -5.38 -2.19
C THR A 112 -9.80 -5.63 -3.12
N LEU A 113 -10.68 -4.64 -3.31
CA LEU A 113 -11.85 -4.74 -4.19
C LEU A 113 -11.44 -4.96 -5.65
N ILE A 114 -10.49 -4.17 -6.16
CA ILE A 114 -9.95 -4.33 -7.51
C ILE A 114 -9.33 -5.72 -7.66
N GLY A 115 -8.50 -6.14 -6.69
CA GLY A 115 -7.89 -7.45 -6.72
C GLY A 115 -8.92 -8.59 -6.71
N ILE A 116 -9.99 -8.49 -5.90
CA ILE A 116 -11.09 -9.47 -5.91
C ILE A 116 -11.78 -9.49 -7.27
N GLY A 117 -12.05 -8.32 -7.86
CA GLY A 117 -12.65 -8.21 -9.19
C GLY A 117 -11.80 -8.89 -10.26
N VAL A 118 -10.50 -8.61 -10.30
CA VAL A 118 -9.55 -9.22 -11.25
C VAL A 118 -9.48 -10.74 -11.05
N GLY A 119 -9.35 -11.20 -9.81
CA GLY A 119 -9.32 -12.64 -9.49
C GLY A 119 -10.62 -13.36 -9.86
N ALA A 120 -11.77 -12.72 -9.64
CA ALA A 120 -13.08 -13.26 -10.02
C ALA A 120 -13.22 -13.39 -11.55
N LEU A 121 -12.80 -12.38 -12.31
CA LEU A 121 -12.79 -12.43 -13.78
C LEU A 121 -11.85 -13.52 -14.30
N ARG A 122 -10.65 -13.65 -13.72
CA ARG A 122 -9.67 -14.67 -14.08
C ARG A 122 -10.21 -16.09 -13.84
N ASN A 123 -10.83 -16.32 -12.68
CA ASN A 123 -11.43 -17.61 -12.35
C ASN A 123 -12.58 -17.98 -13.27
N ARG A 124 -13.42 -17.02 -13.68
CA ARG A 124 -14.50 -17.26 -14.65
C ARG A 124 -13.97 -17.66 -16.04
N VAL A 125 -12.90 -17.01 -16.50
CA VAL A 125 -12.27 -17.34 -17.80
C VAL A 125 -11.58 -18.69 -17.77
N GLY A 126 -10.88 -19.01 -16.67
CA GLY A 126 -10.23 -20.31 -16.48
C GLY A 126 -11.23 -21.47 -16.53
N LEU A 127 -12.36 -21.33 -15.82
CA LEU A 127 -13.41 -22.35 -15.78
C LEU A 127 -14.08 -22.55 -17.15
N ARG A 128 -14.36 -21.46 -17.89
CA ARG A 128 -14.97 -21.51 -19.23
C ARG A 128 -14.07 -22.24 -20.25
N ASN A 129 -12.76 -22.05 -20.18
CA ASN A 129 -11.81 -22.76 -21.04
C ASN A 129 -11.71 -24.26 -20.71
N LEU A 130 -11.88 -24.63 -19.44
CA LEU A 130 -11.82 -26.02 -18.98
C LEU A 130 -13.03 -26.82 -19.47
N PHE A 131 -14.23 -26.24 -19.43
CA PHE A 131 -15.43 -26.87 -19.99
C PHE A 131 -15.36 -27.02 -21.52
N ARG A 132 -14.74 -26.06 -22.24
CA ARG A 132 -14.55 -26.17 -23.70
C ARG A 132 -13.58 -27.28 -24.09
N LYS A 133 -12.53 -27.53 -23.30
CA LYS A 133 -11.55 -28.61 -23.55
C LYS A 133 -12.08 -30.01 -23.27
N ARG A 134 -13.18 -30.14 -22.51
CA ARG A 134 -13.77 -31.44 -22.13
C ARG A 134 -14.85 -31.92 -23.12
N GLN A 135 -15.19 -31.10 -24.11
CA GLN A 135 -16.22 -31.35 -25.14
C GLN A 135 -15.61 -31.62 -26.52
N VAL A 136 -14.28 -31.67 -26.62
CA VAL A 136 -13.49 -32.05 -27.80
C VAL A 136 -12.70 -33.29 -27.44
#